data_AF-A0A364L9S0-F1
#
_entry.id   AF-A0A364L9S0-F1
#
_cell.length_a   1.000
_cell.length_b   1.000
_cell.length_c   1.000
_cell.angle_alpha   90.00
_cell.angle_beta   90.00
_cell.angle_gamma   90.00
#
_symmetry.space_group_name_H-M   'P 1'
#
loop_
_entity.id
_entity.type
_entity.pdbx_description
1 polymer ?
#
loop_
_entity_poly.entity_id
_entity_poly.type
_entity_poly.pdbx_seq_one_letter_code
_entity_poly.pdbx_strand_id
1 'polypeptide(L)'
;MPVRDPIFEARTNVKVLLSFCPVIKNRTDCVGDGQLHSNRLKKEALRAEATYKSEKAKADKAMKNREFQIARIHAGSAVREKKRQVNLKAEAARADVIINELKAAQSTRDTSRTLALASRGLDAASKSVNLEHLLAHANNFLARSEDFKIASNAISDVAQGVSQQEYGAEGESEVDKMMEQLADDAGVDLRNALDAETAAAPKEDVKERAPASKAVDADVEDALGARLRALRATG
;
A
#
# COMPACT_ATOMS: atom_id res chain seq x y z
N MET A 1 20.02 28.82 -1.26
CA MET A 1 20.50 27.53 -0.76
C MET A 1 20.18 26.49 -1.82
N PRO A 2 21.16 25.77 -2.41
CA PRO A 2 20.85 24.81 -3.46
C PRO A 2 20.15 23.60 -2.84
N VAL A 3 19.02 23.24 -3.45
CA VAL A 3 18.18 22.09 -3.10
C VAL A 3 19.00 20.81 -3.35
N ARG A 4 19.18 19.99 -2.31
CA ARG A 4 19.89 18.71 -2.42
C ARG A 4 18.96 17.71 -3.11
N ASP A 5 19.31 17.31 -4.34
CA ASP A 5 18.59 16.27 -5.06
C ASP A 5 18.82 14.90 -4.40
N PRO A 6 17.77 14.19 -3.94
CA PRO A 6 17.91 12.90 -3.23
C PRO A 6 18.54 11.79 -4.11
N ILE A 7 18.53 11.97 -5.43
CA ILE A 7 19.11 11.03 -6.40
C ILE A 7 20.66 11.10 -6.40
N PHE A 8 21.24 12.28 -6.11
CA PHE A 8 22.70 12.45 -6.08
C PHE A 8 23.32 11.84 -4.80
N GLU A 9 22.63 11.96 -3.67
CA GLU A 9 23.07 11.43 -2.37
C GLU A 9 23.01 9.88 -2.34
N ALA A 10 22.07 9.27 -3.09
CA ALA A 10 22.03 7.82 -3.30
C ALA A 10 23.23 7.30 -4.11
N ARG A 11 23.71 8.05 -5.12
CA ARG A 11 24.88 7.66 -5.93
C ARG A 11 26.18 7.67 -5.13
N THR A 12 26.35 8.60 -4.19
CA THR A 12 27.52 8.65 -3.31
C THR A 12 27.55 7.48 -2.32
N ASN A 13 26.41 7.10 -1.74
CA ASN A 13 26.34 5.97 -0.80
C ASN A 13 26.56 4.60 -1.48
N VAL A 14 26.07 4.42 -2.71
CA VAL A 14 26.30 3.17 -3.48
C VAL A 14 27.79 2.98 -3.81
N LYS A 15 28.53 4.06 -4.06
CA LYS A 15 29.98 4.01 -4.36
C LYS A 15 30.82 3.63 -3.13
N VAL A 16 30.41 4.08 -1.95
CA VAL A 16 31.03 3.71 -0.66
C VAL A 16 30.72 2.25 -0.30
N LEU A 17 29.48 1.80 -0.54
CA LEU A 17 29.08 0.38 -0.40
C LEU A 17 29.88 -0.55 -1.32
N LEU A 18 30.20 -0.12 -2.54
CA LEU A 18 31.02 -0.89 -3.49
C LEU A 18 32.51 -0.95 -3.11
N SER A 19 33.00 0.00 -2.29
CA SER A 19 34.41 0.04 -1.88
C SER A 19 34.75 -0.91 -0.71
N PHE A 20 33.73 -1.46 -0.03
CA PHE A 20 33.92 -2.32 1.16
C PHE A 20 33.81 -3.83 0.87
N CYS A 21 33.56 -4.24 -0.37
CA CYS A 21 33.48 -5.65 -0.76
C CYS A 21 34.67 -6.07 -1.63
N PRO A 22 35.64 -6.82 -1.10
CA PRO A 22 36.58 -7.56 -1.94
C PRO A 22 35.82 -8.77 -2.49
N VAL A 23 35.65 -8.83 -3.81
CA VAL A 23 35.00 -9.93 -4.57
C VAL A 23 33.46 -9.85 -4.66
N ILE A 24 32.94 -8.94 -5.50
CA ILE A 24 31.58 -9.09 -6.07
C ILE A 24 31.74 -9.76 -7.43
N LYS A 25 31.52 -11.08 -7.50
CA LYS A 25 31.49 -11.83 -8.77
C LYS A 25 30.10 -11.81 -9.42
N ASN A 26 29.00 -11.62 -8.67
CA ASN A 26 27.66 -11.29 -9.19
C ASN A 26 26.82 -10.50 -8.16
N ARG A 27 25.87 -9.66 -8.63
CA ARG A 27 25.10 -8.72 -7.77
C ARG A 27 23.95 -9.34 -6.97
N THR A 28 23.48 -10.52 -7.35
CA THR A 28 22.54 -11.33 -6.55
C THR A 28 23.13 -11.73 -5.20
N ASP A 29 24.46 -11.76 -5.13
CA ASP A 29 25.21 -12.24 -3.98
C ASP A 29 25.12 -11.25 -2.82
N CYS A 30 25.00 -9.94 -3.10
CA CYS A 30 24.93 -8.91 -2.05
C CYS A 30 23.70 -9.01 -1.14
N VAL A 31 22.52 -9.35 -1.69
CA VAL A 31 21.30 -9.54 -0.88
C VAL A 31 21.39 -10.84 -0.08
N GLY A 32 21.94 -11.90 -0.69
CA GLY A 32 22.17 -13.19 -0.02
C GLY A 32 23.17 -13.08 1.13
N ASP A 33 24.32 -12.45 0.89
CA ASP A 33 25.37 -12.20 1.88
C ASP A 33 24.86 -11.31 3.02
N GLY A 34 24.10 -10.26 2.69
CA GLY A 34 23.42 -9.42 3.69
C GLY A 34 22.48 -10.23 4.58
N GLN A 35 21.64 -11.08 3.99
CA GLN A 35 20.71 -11.95 4.72
C GLN A 35 21.44 -12.94 5.63
N LEU A 36 22.54 -13.53 5.15
CA LEU A 36 23.39 -14.42 5.94
C LEU A 36 24.00 -13.69 7.15
N HIS A 37 24.50 -12.47 6.93
CA HIS A 37 25.06 -11.63 7.98
C HIS A 37 24.01 -11.26 9.05
N SER A 38 22.84 -10.78 8.64
CA SER A 38 21.72 -10.49 9.56
C SER A 38 21.33 -11.73 10.38
N ASN A 39 21.20 -12.89 9.73
CA ASN A 39 20.88 -14.15 10.42
C ASN A 39 21.97 -14.57 11.40
N ARG A 40 23.25 -14.31 11.09
CA ARG A 40 24.38 -14.56 12.01
C ARG A 40 24.29 -13.68 13.25
N LEU A 41 24.02 -12.38 13.07
CA LEU A 41 23.84 -11.43 14.17
C LEU A 41 22.65 -11.81 15.07
N LYS A 42 21.53 -12.24 14.48
CA LYS A 42 20.35 -12.73 15.23
C LYS A 42 20.69 -13.96 16.09
N LYS A 43 21.43 -14.93 15.54
CA LYS A 43 21.90 -16.10 16.30
C LYS A 43 22.85 -15.71 17.42
N GLU A 44 23.77 -14.77 17.18
CA GLU A 44 24.68 -14.28 18.21
C GLU A 44 23.95 -13.52 19.32
N ALA A 45 22.93 -12.73 18.98
CA ALA A 45 22.07 -12.05 19.95
C ALA A 45 21.32 -13.05 20.84
N LEU A 46 20.85 -14.19 20.29
CA LEU A 46 20.22 -15.25 21.07
C LEU A 46 21.21 -15.94 22.02
N ARG A 47 22.46 -16.15 21.57
CA ARG A 47 23.53 -16.66 22.44
C ARG A 47 23.83 -15.70 23.59
N ALA A 48 23.90 -14.40 23.31
CA ALA A 48 24.09 -13.36 24.31
C ALA A 48 22.91 -13.30 25.31
N GLU A 49 21.69 -13.58 24.85
CA GLU A 49 20.54 -13.67 25.74
C GLU A 49 20.61 -14.90 26.68
N ALA A 50 21.10 -16.03 26.18
CA ALA A 50 21.26 -17.24 26.98
C ALA A 50 22.35 -17.07 28.06
N THR A 51 23.48 -16.45 27.71
CA THR A 51 24.55 -16.11 28.67
C THR A 51 24.10 -15.06 29.68
N TYR A 52 23.29 -14.07 29.28
CA TYR A 52 22.65 -13.15 30.23
C TYR A 52 21.79 -13.88 31.28
N LYS A 53 20.93 -14.80 30.84
CA LYS A 53 20.05 -15.57 31.74
C LYS A 53 20.84 -16.45 32.69
N SER A 54 21.92 -17.09 32.23
CA SER A 54 22.76 -17.95 33.07
C SER A 54 23.53 -17.14 34.13
N GLU A 55 24.11 -15.99 33.77
CA GLU A 55 24.80 -15.11 34.73
C GLU A 55 23.82 -14.49 35.74
N LYS A 56 22.60 -14.15 35.32
CA LYS A 56 21.55 -13.72 36.25
C LYS A 56 21.20 -14.80 37.26
N ALA A 57 21.00 -16.04 36.83
CA ALA A 57 20.71 -17.15 37.73
C ALA A 57 21.85 -17.43 38.72
N LYS A 58 23.11 -17.29 38.28
CA LYS A 58 24.29 -17.38 39.16
C LYS A 58 24.33 -16.26 40.18
N ALA A 59 24.02 -15.03 39.77
CA ALA A 59 23.92 -13.89 40.68
C ALA A 59 22.83 -14.12 41.74
N ASP A 60 21.65 -14.62 41.35
CA ASP A 60 20.56 -14.94 42.26
C ASP A 60 20.94 -16.04 43.27
N LYS A 61 21.71 -17.04 42.82
CA LYS A 61 22.22 -18.10 43.70
C LYS A 61 23.25 -17.55 44.71
N ALA A 62 24.19 -16.73 44.26
CA ALA A 62 25.18 -16.09 45.14
C ALA A 62 24.52 -15.14 46.17
N MET A 63 23.44 -14.44 45.79
CA MET A 63 22.65 -13.62 46.71
C MET A 63 21.99 -14.46 47.81
N LYS A 64 21.42 -15.63 47.47
CA LYS A 64 20.83 -16.56 48.46
C LYS A 64 21.86 -17.10 49.44
N ASN A 65 23.09 -17.31 48.98
CA ASN A 65 24.20 -17.77 49.81
C ASN A 65 24.85 -16.65 50.65
N ARG A 66 24.34 -15.41 50.59
CA ARG A 66 24.90 -14.20 51.25
C ARG A 66 26.30 -13.81 50.76
N GLU A 67 26.70 -14.25 49.56
CA GLU A 67 27.98 -13.92 48.93
C GLU A 67 27.87 -12.66 48.06
N PHE A 68 27.74 -11.49 48.70
CA PHE A 68 27.43 -10.24 47.99
C PHE A 68 28.50 -9.78 46.98
N GLN A 69 29.78 -10.05 47.25
CA GLN A 69 30.88 -9.70 46.33
C GLN A 69 30.81 -10.53 45.05
N ILE A 70 30.54 -11.84 45.17
CA ILE A 70 30.43 -12.77 44.03
C ILE A 70 29.16 -12.48 43.23
N ALA A 71 28.04 -12.19 43.91
CA ALA A 71 26.81 -11.77 43.28
C ALA A 71 27.00 -10.49 42.43
N ARG A 72 27.77 -9.52 42.93
CA ARG A 72 28.06 -8.27 42.21
C ARG A 72 28.86 -8.50 40.92
N ILE A 73 29.80 -9.45 40.92
CA ILE A 73 30.58 -9.82 39.72
C ILE A 73 29.67 -10.43 38.66
N HIS A 74 28.85 -11.42 39.03
CA HIS A 74 27.89 -12.05 38.10
C HIS A 74 26.84 -11.06 37.59
N ALA A 75 26.34 -10.17 38.44
CA ALA A 75 25.43 -9.11 38.03
C ALA A 75 26.08 -8.14 37.02
N GLY A 76 27.34 -7.76 37.23
CA GLY A 76 28.10 -6.93 36.28
C GLY A 76 28.28 -7.60 34.92
N SER A 77 28.61 -8.90 34.91
CA SER A 77 28.68 -9.71 33.68
C SER A 77 27.33 -9.80 32.98
N ALA A 78 26.24 -10.01 33.72
CA ALA A 78 24.89 -10.05 33.16
C ALA A 78 24.51 -8.71 32.49
N VAL A 79 24.79 -7.57 33.12
CA VAL A 79 24.50 -6.25 32.53
C VAL A 79 25.31 -6.04 31.24
N ARG A 80 26.59 -6.41 31.23
CA ARG A 80 27.45 -6.32 30.03
C ARG A 80 26.88 -7.13 28.88
N GLU A 81 26.44 -8.35 29.15
CA GLU A 81 25.92 -9.25 28.14
C GLU A 81 24.53 -8.80 27.64
N LYS A 82 23.69 -8.23 28.51
CA LYS A 82 22.43 -7.60 28.10
C LYS A 82 22.67 -6.41 27.17
N LYS A 83 23.68 -5.58 27.45
CA LYS A 83 24.06 -4.47 26.55
C LYS A 83 24.56 -5.00 25.20
N ARG A 84 25.37 -6.06 25.20
CA ARG A 84 25.81 -6.76 23.98
C ARG A 84 24.62 -7.29 23.17
N GLN A 85 23.66 -7.95 23.82
CA GLN A 85 22.45 -8.47 23.19
C GLN A 85 21.65 -7.34 22.49
N VAL A 86 21.43 -6.21 23.16
CA VAL A 86 20.69 -5.08 22.60
C VAL A 86 21.42 -4.49 21.38
N ASN A 87 22.74 -4.32 21.47
CA ASN A 87 23.54 -3.81 20.37
C ASN A 87 23.47 -4.75 19.15
N LEU A 88 23.64 -6.05 19.34
CA LEU A 88 23.54 -7.05 18.26
C LEU A 88 22.14 -7.09 17.63
N LYS A 89 21.08 -6.97 18.43
CA LYS A 89 19.69 -6.88 17.91
C LYS A 89 19.48 -5.61 17.10
N ALA A 90 20.01 -4.47 17.56
CA ALA A 90 19.91 -3.21 16.84
C ALA A 90 20.70 -3.24 15.52
N GLU A 91 21.90 -3.82 15.51
CA GLU A 91 22.69 -4.03 14.29
C GLU A 91 21.98 -4.97 13.31
N ALA A 92 21.39 -6.07 13.80
CA ALA A 92 20.60 -6.97 12.96
C ALA A 92 19.38 -6.27 12.34
N ALA A 93 18.67 -5.44 13.12
CA ALA A 93 17.54 -4.67 12.62
C ALA A 93 17.95 -3.64 11.55
N ARG A 94 19.08 -2.95 11.75
CA ARG A 94 19.65 -2.05 10.73
C ARG A 94 20.03 -2.80 9.46
N ALA A 95 20.63 -3.98 9.59
CA ALA A 95 20.94 -4.83 8.44
C ALA A 95 19.69 -5.28 7.69
N ASP A 96 18.60 -5.63 8.39
CA ASP A 96 17.32 -6.00 7.77
C ASP A 96 16.71 -4.84 6.97
N VAL A 97 16.80 -3.59 7.47
CA VAL A 97 16.35 -2.41 6.72
C VAL A 97 17.14 -2.27 5.41
N ILE A 98 18.47 -2.35 5.48
CA ILE A 98 19.33 -2.25 4.29
C ILE A 98 19.02 -3.37 3.29
N ILE A 99 18.76 -4.60 3.76
CA ILE A 99 18.37 -5.74 2.90
C ILE A 99 17.05 -5.44 2.19
N ASN A 100 16.08 -4.87 2.87
CA ASN A 100 14.78 -4.53 2.28
C ASN A 100 14.91 -3.41 1.24
N GLU A 101 15.73 -2.40 1.50
CA GLU A 101 16.06 -1.36 0.52
C GLU A 101 16.75 -1.95 -0.72
N LEU A 102 17.70 -2.87 -0.52
CA LEU A 102 18.38 -3.56 -1.62
C LEU A 102 17.40 -4.41 -2.45
N LYS A 103 16.44 -5.10 -1.82
CA LYS A 103 15.39 -5.86 -2.53
C LYS A 103 14.48 -4.95 -3.34
N ALA A 104 14.05 -3.81 -2.79
CA ALA A 104 13.24 -2.81 -3.51
C ALA A 104 14.01 -2.23 -4.70
N ALA A 105 15.29 -1.90 -4.52
CA ALA A 105 16.15 -1.43 -5.60
C ALA A 105 16.36 -2.50 -6.69
N GLN A 106 16.50 -3.78 -6.31
CA GLN A 106 16.59 -4.89 -7.25
C GLN A 106 15.31 -5.04 -8.07
N SER A 107 14.13 -4.99 -7.43
CA SER A 107 12.83 -5.07 -8.13
C SER A 107 12.64 -3.92 -9.13
N THR A 108 12.97 -2.69 -8.72
CA THR A 108 12.93 -1.51 -9.62
C THR A 108 13.87 -1.66 -10.81
N ARG A 109 15.02 -2.29 -10.59
CA ARG A 109 15.96 -2.57 -11.66
C ARG A 109 15.47 -3.67 -12.60
N ASP A 110 14.89 -4.74 -12.07
CA ASP A 110 14.39 -5.86 -12.86
C ASP A 110 13.22 -5.40 -13.74
N THR A 111 12.30 -4.58 -13.21
CA THR A 111 11.25 -3.92 -14.01
C THR A 111 11.84 -3.02 -15.09
N SER A 112 12.85 -2.19 -14.76
CA SER A 112 13.56 -1.37 -15.76
C SER A 112 14.23 -2.20 -16.86
N ARG A 113 14.79 -3.37 -16.51
CA ARG A 113 15.41 -4.30 -17.47
C ARG A 113 14.35 -4.92 -18.39
N THR A 114 13.21 -5.33 -17.84
CA THR A 114 12.09 -5.85 -18.63
C THR A 114 11.56 -4.80 -19.60
N LEU A 115 11.41 -3.55 -19.15
CA LEU A 115 11.04 -2.43 -20.03
C LEU A 115 12.07 -2.19 -21.13
N ALA A 116 13.37 -2.24 -20.81
CA ALA A 116 14.42 -2.09 -21.82
C ALA A 116 14.40 -3.23 -22.85
N LEU A 117 14.12 -4.47 -22.44
CA LEU A 117 13.95 -5.61 -23.35
C LEU A 117 12.70 -5.47 -24.22
N ALA A 118 11.58 -5.05 -23.63
CA ALA A 118 10.34 -4.78 -24.37
C ALA A 118 10.53 -3.66 -25.40
N SER A 119 11.20 -2.55 -25.03
CA SER A 119 11.54 -1.46 -25.95
C SER A 119 12.40 -1.96 -27.11
N ARG A 120 13.40 -2.81 -26.86
CA ARG A 120 14.22 -3.40 -27.93
C ARG A 120 13.41 -4.35 -28.81
N GLY A 121 12.49 -5.11 -28.23
CA GLY A 121 11.55 -5.94 -28.99
C GLY A 121 10.65 -5.11 -29.91
N LEU A 122 10.16 -3.97 -29.39
CA LEU A 122 9.38 -3.02 -30.17
C LEU A 122 10.21 -2.35 -31.27
N ASP A 123 11.47 -1.97 -31.00
CA ASP A 123 12.40 -1.41 -32.00
C ASP A 123 12.75 -2.41 -33.11
N ALA A 124 12.76 -3.72 -32.79
CA ALA A 124 12.94 -4.77 -33.79
C ALA A 124 11.65 -4.99 -34.60
N ALA A 125 10.49 -5.02 -33.93
CA ALA A 125 9.19 -5.16 -34.57
C ALA A 125 8.88 -3.97 -35.49
N SER A 126 9.17 -2.74 -35.06
CA SER A 126 8.96 -1.52 -35.87
C SER A 126 9.78 -1.53 -37.16
N LYS A 127 10.97 -2.14 -37.15
CA LYS A 127 11.77 -2.36 -38.37
C LYS A 127 11.18 -3.45 -39.28
N SER A 128 10.45 -4.41 -38.74
CA SER A 128 9.78 -5.47 -39.51
C SER A 128 8.37 -5.09 -40.01
N VAL A 129 7.78 -4.01 -39.50
CA VAL A 129 6.56 -3.42 -40.06
C VAL A 129 6.93 -2.71 -41.35
N ASN A 130 7.14 -3.50 -42.40
CA ASN A 130 7.29 -3.00 -43.76
C ASN A 130 5.97 -2.33 -44.17
N LEU A 131 6.01 -1.03 -44.47
CA LEU A 131 4.85 -0.24 -44.89
C LEU A 131 4.08 -0.88 -46.06
N GLU A 132 4.75 -1.60 -46.96
CA GLU A 132 4.10 -2.35 -48.05
C GLU A 132 3.18 -3.47 -47.55
N HIS A 133 3.62 -4.27 -46.59
CA HIS A 133 2.78 -5.31 -45.99
C HIS A 133 1.63 -4.70 -45.17
N LEU A 134 1.88 -3.58 -44.48
CA LEU A 134 0.84 -2.85 -43.77
C LEU A 134 -0.25 -2.34 -44.73
N LEU A 135 0.15 -1.75 -45.87
CA LEU A 135 -0.77 -1.30 -46.93
C LEU A 135 -1.55 -2.49 -47.54
N ALA A 136 -0.90 -3.63 -47.78
CA ALA A 136 -1.58 -4.83 -48.27
C ALA A 136 -2.60 -5.38 -47.26
N HIS A 137 -2.30 -5.35 -45.97
CA HIS A 137 -3.25 -5.74 -44.92
C HIS A 137 -4.38 -4.73 -44.74
N ALA A 138 -4.10 -3.43 -44.87
CA ALA A 138 -5.13 -2.39 -44.84
C ALA A 138 -6.14 -2.57 -45.98
N ASN A 139 -5.66 -2.85 -47.20
CA ASN A 139 -6.53 -3.14 -48.35
C ASN A 139 -7.38 -4.40 -48.13
N ASN A 140 -6.81 -5.47 -47.55
CA ASN A 140 -7.56 -6.68 -47.20
C ASN A 140 -8.57 -6.46 -46.06
N PHE A 141 -8.25 -5.57 -45.11
CA PHE A 141 -9.17 -5.18 -44.04
C PHE A 141 -10.36 -4.39 -44.60
N LEU A 142 -10.14 -3.48 -45.56
CA LEU A 142 -11.23 -2.76 -46.22
C LEU A 142 -12.20 -3.74 -46.89
N ALA A 143 -11.70 -4.68 -47.68
CA ALA A 143 -12.52 -5.72 -48.31
C ALA A 143 -13.29 -6.56 -47.28
N ARG A 144 -12.61 -7.07 -46.24
CA ARG A 144 -13.25 -7.87 -45.18
C ARG A 144 -14.21 -7.07 -44.29
N SER A 145 -13.99 -5.76 -44.13
CA SER A 145 -14.87 -4.89 -43.35
C SER A 145 -16.16 -4.58 -44.10
N GLU A 146 -16.11 -4.56 -45.43
CA GLU A 146 -17.29 -4.47 -46.29
C GLU A 146 -18.09 -5.77 -46.21
N ASP A 147 -17.40 -6.92 -46.33
CA ASP A 147 -18.02 -8.24 -46.15
C ASP A 147 -18.64 -8.41 -44.75
N PHE A 148 -17.95 -7.97 -43.69
CA PHE A 148 -18.47 -8.00 -42.33
C PHE A 148 -19.63 -7.03 -42.13
N LYS A 149 -19.64 -5.85 -42.77
CA LYS A 149 -20.81 -4.95 -42.71
C LYS A 149 -22.03 -5.56 -43.38
N ILE A 150 -21.85 -6.23 -44.52
CA ILE A 150 -22.94 -6.95 -45.20
C ILE A 150 -23.46 -8.08 -44.32
N ALA A 151 -22.56 -8.86 -43.70
CA ALA A 151 -22.93 -9.93 -42.78
C ALA A 151 -23.56 -9.42 -41.47
N SER A 152 -23.05 -8.33 -40.90
CA SER A 152 -23.57 -7.71 -39.67
C SER A 152 -24.93 -7.07 -39.90
N ASN A 153 -25.17 -6.44 -41.06
CA ASN A 153 -26.51 -5.97 -41.42
C ASN A 153 -27.49 -7.14 -41.54
N ALA A 154 -27.07 -8.24 -42.15
CA ALA A 154 -27.88 -9.46 -42.22
C ALA A 154 -28.12 -10.09 -40.83
N ILE A 155 -27.13 -10.07 -39.93
CA ILE A 155 -27.27 -10.56 -38.56
C ILE A 155 -28.09 -9.60 -37.71
N SER A 156 -28.01 -8.27 -37.88
CA SER A 156 -28.83 -7.29 -37.17
C SER A 156 -30.30 -7.44 -37.54
N ASP A 157 -30.62 -7.66 -38.82
CA ASP A 157 -31.98 -7.97 -39.25
C ASP A 157 -32.50 -9.27 -38.62
N VAL A 158 -31.64 -10.29 -38.48
CA VAL A 158 -32.00 -11.56 -37.81
C VAL A 158 -32.05 -11.40 -36.28
N ALA A 159 -31.15 -10.63 -35.68
CA ALA A 159 -31.00 -10.44 -34.23
C ALA A 159 -32.02 -9.45 -33.67
N GLN A 160 -32.53 -8.48 -34.44
CA GLN A 160 -33.74 -7.74 -34.05
C GLN A 160 -34.96 -8.66 -33.99
N GLY A 161 -34.99 -9.70 -34.83
CA GLY A 161 -35.98 -10.78 -34.73
C GLY A 161 -35.80 -11.71 -33.52
N VAL A 162 -34.57 -11.90 -33.02
CA VAL A 162 -34.24 -12.82 -31.90
C VAL A 162 -34.17 -12.12 -30.54
N SER A 163 -33.74 -10.86 -30.47
CA SER A 163 -33.61 -10.10 -29.20
C SER A 163 -34.96 -9.78 -28.54
N GLN A 164 -36.05 -9.65 -29.31
CA GLN A 164 -37.40 -9.61 -28.74
C GLN A 164 -37.81 -10.95 -28.08
N GLN A 165 -37.14 -12.05 -28.41
CA GLN A 165 -37.43 -13.39 -27.89
C GLN A 165 -36.56 -13.77 -26.67
N GLU A 166 -35.35 -13.21 -26.54
CA GLU A 166 -34.31 -13.71 -25.62
C GLU A 166 -34.16 -12.92 -24.31
N TYR A 167 -34.29 -11.59 -24.31
CA TYR A 167 -34.10 -10.75 -23.11
C TYR A 167 -35.42 -10.29 -22.51
N GLY A 168 -36.31 -11.23 -22.17
CA GLY A 168 -37.50 -10.90 -21.38
C GLY A 168 -37.18 -10.05 -20.13
N ALA A 169 -38.21 -9.48 -19.50
CA ALA A 169 -38.18 -8.47 -18.43
C ALA A 169 -37.24 -8.71 -17.21
N GLU A 170 -36.54 -9.84 -17.13
CA GLU A 170 -35.60 -10.20 -16.08
C GLU A 170 -34.25 -9.46 -16.17
N GLY A 171 -33.80 -9.07 -17.37
CA GLY A 171 -32.53 -8.34 -17.55
C GLY A 171 -32.55 -6.90 -16.99
N GLU A 172 -33.72 -6.27 -16.88
CA GLU A 172 -33.85 -4.91 -16.33
C GLU A 172 -33.66 -4.90 -14.80
N SER A 173 -34.08 -5.96 -14.10
CA SER A 173 -33.96 -6.02 -12.63
C SER A 173 -32.52 -6.07 -12.11
N GLU A 174 -31.60 -6.65 -12.88
CA GLU A 174 -30.18 -6.74 -12.50
C GLU A 174 -29.44 -5.41 -12.69
N VAL A 175 -29.86 -4.63 -13.68
CA VAL A 175 -29.37 -3.26 -13.92
C VAL A 175 -29.86 -2.32 -12.81
N ASP A 176 -31.12 -2.46 -12.38
CA ASP A 176 -31.67 -1.65 -11.28
C ASP A 176 -30.94 -1.89 -9.95
N LYS A 177 -30.57 -3.14 -9.64
CA LYS A 177 -29.79 -3.47 -8.43
C LYS A 177 -28.39 -2.86 -8.44
N MET A 178 -27.76 -2.78 -9.62
CA MET A 178 -26.44 -2.14 -9.76
C MET A 178 -26.54 -0.63 -9.56
N MET A 179 -27.64 -0.02 -9.99
CA MET A 179 -27.91 1.40 -9.79
C MET A 179 -28.22 1.74 -8.33
N GLU A 180 -28.86 0.84 -7.58
CA GLU A 180 -29.12 1.01 -6.15
C GLU A 180 -27.81 1.00 -5.32
N GLN A 181 -26.87 0.10 -5.64
CA GLN A 181 -25.57 0.03 -4.98
C GLN A 181 -24.73 1.31 -5.19
N LEU A 182 -24.78 1.88 -6.39
CA LEU A 182 -24.10 3.15 -6.70
C LEU A 182 -24.71 4.34 -5.95
N ALA A 183 -26.00 4.30 -5.64
CA ALA A 183 -26.67 5.33 -4.88
C ALA A 183 -26.31 5.29 -3.38
N ASP A 184 -26.18 4.09 -2.80
CA ASP A 184 -25.76 3.91 -1.41
C ASP A 184 -24.35 4.44 -1.16
N ASP A 185 -23.41 4.15 -2.04
CA ASP A 185 -22.03 4.62 -1.94
C ASP A 185 -21.94 6.17 -1.94
N ALA A 186 -22.71 6.82 -2.82
CA ALA A 186 -22.80 8.28 -2.86
C ALA A 186 -23.44 8.87 -1.58
N GLY A 187 -24.39 8.16 -0.96
CA GLY A 187 -25.01 8.57 0.29
C GLY A 187 -24.08 8.47 1.50
N VAL A 188 -23.17 7.49 1.52
CA VAL A 188 -22.15 7.32 2.56
C VAL A 188 -21.11 8.45 2.50
N ASP A 189 -20.69 8.85 1.31
CA ASP A 189 -19.76 9.97 1.13
C ASP A 189 -20.33 11.30 1.62
N LEU A 190 -21.63 11.53 1.41
CA LEU A 190 -22.33 12.72 1.90
C LEU A 190 -22.44 12.75 3.43
N ARG A 191 -22.67 11.60 4.07
CA ARG A 191 -22.69 11.48 5.54
C ARG A 191 -21.30 11.74 6.14
N ASN A 192 -20.27 11.18 5.52
CA ASN A 192 -18.88 11.40 5.94
C ASN A 192 -18.47 12.88 5.82
N ALA A 193 -18.96 13.60 4.80
CA ALA A 193 -18.73 15.03 4.64
C ALA A 193 -19.42 15.87 5.74
N LEU A 194 -20.64 15.49 6.16
CA LEU A 194 -21.39 16.18 7.21
C LEU A 194 -20.80 15.92 8.62
N ASP A 195 -20.29 14.71 8.87
CA ASP A 195 -19.61 14.39 10.13
C ASP A 195 -18.27 15.15 10.27
N ALA A 196 -17.59 15.42 9.15
CA ALA A 196 -16.37 16.23 9.15
C ALA A 196 -16.63 17.70 9.51
N GLU A 197 -17.80 18.23 9.19
CA GLU A 197 -18.17 19.63 9.48
C GLU A 197 -18.69 19.82 10.91
N THR A 198 -19.29 18.80 11.52
CA THR A 198 -19.76 18.82 12.92
C THR A 198 -18.65 18.57 13.96
N ALA A 199 -17.51 17.98 13.58
CA ALA A 199 -16.37 17.74 14.47
C ALA A 199 -15.52 18.99 14.81
N ALA A 200 -15.78 20.15 14.19
CA ALA A 200 -15.01 21.38 14.37
C ALA A 200 -15.50 22.31 15.51
N ALA A 201 -16.52 21.93 16.28
CA ALA A 201 -16.99 22.68 17.46
C ALA A 201 -16.44 22.07 18.78
N PRO A 202 -15.70 22.80 19.63
CA PRO A 202 -15.04 22.22 20.81
C PRO A 202 -16.01 21.90 21.96
N LYS A 203 -15.79 20.75 22.61
CA LYS A 203 -16.61 20.17 23.68
C LYS A 203 -16.15 20.58 25.08
N GLU A 204 -17.11 21.14 25.82
CA GLU A 204 -17.44 21.05 27.26
C GLU A 204 -16.39 21.19 28.39
N ASP A 205 -16.75 22.04 29.36
CA ASP A 205 -16.76 21.71 30.80
C ASP A 205 -17.79 22.62 31.51
N VAL A 206 -18.90 22.09 32.05
CA VAL A 206 -19.56 22.54 33.31
C VAL A 206 -20.53 21.45 33.82
N LYS A 207 -20.31 21.03 35.07
CA LYS A 207 -21.23 20.23 35.90
C LYS A 207 -22.30 21.12 36.54
N GLU A 208 -23.55 20.68 36.44
CA GLU A 208 -24.74 21.04 37.25
C GLU A 208 -25.53 22.34 36.91
N ARG A 209 -26.39 22.24 35.89
CA ARG A 209 -27.73 22.84 35.82
C ARG A 209 -28.53 22.17 34.69
N ALA A 210 -29.67 21.53 34.98
CA ALA A 210 -30.68 21.27 33.93
C ALA A 210 -31.26 22.63 33.44
N PRO A 211 -31.88 22.81 32.24
CA PRO A 211 -32.16 21.92 31.10
C PRO A 211 -31.71 22.52 29.74
N ALA A 212 -31.98 21.87 28.57
CA ALA A 212 -32.40 22.48 27.28
C ALA A 212 -31.94 21.71 26.02
N SER A 213 -32.74 20.75 25.56
CA SER A 213 -32.65 20.19 24.19
C SER A 213 -34.02 20.15 23.49
N LYS A 214 -34.91 21.11 23.81
CA LYS A 214 -36.26 21.20 23.21
C LYS A 214 -36.57 22.52 22.49
N ALA A 215 -35.66 23.49 22.52
CA ALA A 215 -35.92 24.80 21.91
C ALA A 215 -35.50 24.87 20.44
N VAL A 216 -34.37 24.26 20.06
CA VAL A 216 -33.81 24.41 18.71
C VAL A 216 -34.66 23.68 17.64
N ASP A 217 -35.27 22.55 17.98
CA ASP A 217 -36.16 21.82 17.04
C ASP A 217 -37.49 22.54 16.83
N ALA A 218 -38.00 23.27 17.84
CA ALA A 218 -39.27 23.99 17.73
C ALA A 218 -39.19 25.19 16.79
N ASP A 219 -38.06 25.92 16.80
CA ASP A 219 -37.86 27.09 15.95
C ASP A 219 -37.71 26.71 14.46
N VAL A 220 -37.15 25.54 14.16
CA VAL A 220 -37.00 25.03 12.77
C VAL A 220 -38.34 24.53 12.22
N GLU A 221 -39.12 23.82 13.04
CA GLU A 221 -40.46 23.34 12.66
C GLU A 221 -41.46 24.49 12.47
N ASP A 222 -41.38 25.56 13.27
CA ASP A 222 -42.25 26.74 13.09
C ASP A 222 -41.88 27.55 11.84
N ALA A 223 -40.58 27.64 11.50
CA ALA A 223 -40.12 28.31 10.28
C ALA A 223 -40.50 27.55 9.00
N LEU A 224 -40.42 26.22 9.01
CA LEU A 224 -40.92 25.38 7.92
C LEU A 224 -42.44 25.45 7.81
N GLY A 225 -43.15 25.43 8.94
CA GLY A 225 -44.61 25.57 9.01
C GLY A 225 -45.12 26.91 8.47
N ALA A 226 -44.39 27.99 8.70
CA ALA A 226 -44.68 29.31 8.12
C ALA A 226 -44.45 29.35 6.61
N ARG A 227 -43.36 28.75 6.11
CA ARG A 227 -43.08 28.64 4.66
C ARG A 227 -44.11 27.76 3.93
N LEU A 228 -44.53 26.65 4.53
CA LEU A 228 -45.57 25.77 3.98
C LEU A 228 -46.96 26.42 3.96
N ARG A 229 -47.27 27.28 4.95
CA ARG A 229 -48.50 28.08 4.94
C ARG A 229 -48.48 29.17 3.88
N ALA A 230 -47.34 29.83 3.68
CA ALA A 230 -47.18 30.83 2.62
C ALA A 230 -47.37 30.22 1.22
N LEU A 231 -46.77 29.04 0.96
CA LEU A 231 -46.91 28.33 -0.32
C LEU A 231 -48.35 27.83 -0.59
N ARG A 232 -49.11 27.51 0.47
CA ARG A 232 -50.53 27.15 0.35
C ARG A 232 -51.46 28.35 0.16
N ALA A 233 -51.03 29.56 0.52
CA ALA A 233 -51.81 30.78 0.33
C ALA A 233 -51.58 31.43 -1.05
N THR A 234 -50.51 31.04 -1.75
CA THR A 234 -50.15 31.55 -3.09
C THR A 234 -50.51 30.58 -4.23
N GLY A 235 -51.35 29.57 -3.95
CA GLY A 235 -51.92 28.63 -4.93
C GLY A 235 -53.42 28.82 -5.07
#